data_AF-A0A966X9V9-F1
#
_entry.id   AF-A0A966X9V9-F1
#
_cell.length_a   1.000
_cell.length_b   1.000
_cell.length_c   1.000
_cell.angle_alpha   90.00
_cell.angle_beta   90.00
_cell.angle_gamma   90.00
#
_symmetry.space_group_name_H-M   'P 1'
#
loop_
_entity.id
_entity.type
_entity.pdbx_description
1 polymer ?
#
loop_
_entity_poly.entity_id
_entity_poly.type
_entity_poly.pdbx_seq_one_letter_code
_entity_poly.pdbx_strand_id
1 'polypeptide(L)'
;WPSRANIARLPLVTIRALALGYRSAVTGPISSPTFAEHLVREGLASTLVCDLHAGPGAPWAIPFTRPSDWHDTLRSIAQVSGFESYANLPVNVYGVTAPAGADHLPDPPMVNAERMALIQARCMEARGTVDPVEIAGLLYGDEPLAMNGHPVLGLPFASGFAVAHSVVSAGIRRVGCTIAEAFHLPTYELVGT
;
A
#
# COMPACT_ATOMS: atom_id res chain seq x y z
N TRP A 1 -19.27 5.03 -7.96
CA TRP A 1 -19.62 6.39 -8.37
C TRP A 1 -18.38 7.26 -8.33
N PRO A 2 -18.03 7.97 -9.41
CA PRO A 2 -16.83 8.79 -9.43
C PRO A 2 -17.14 10.23 -8.95
N SER A 3 -16.55 10.64 -7.83
CA SER A 3 -16.54 12.04 -7.37
C SER A 3 -15.37 12.81 -8.00
N ARG A 4 -15.40 14.15 -8.02
CA ARG A 4 -14.28 14.93 -8.56
C ARG A 4 -12.97 14.64 -7.82
N ALA A 5 -13.02 14.54 -6.48
CA ALA A 5 -11.81 14.26 -5.71
C ALA A 5 -11.32 12.82 -5.92
N ASN A 6 -12.22 11.85 -6.12
CA ASN A 6 -11.81 10.48 -6.43
C ASN A 6 -11.26 10.33 -7.86
N ILE A 7 -11.87 10.99 -8.86
CA ILE A 7 -11.37 11.03 -10.25
C ILE A 7 -9.96 11.62 -10.30
N ALA A 8 -9.71 12.70 -9.56
CA ALA A 8 -8.41 13.36 -9.53
C ALA A 8 -7.26 12.44 -9.07
N ARG A 9 -7.56 11.38 -8.30
CA ARG A 9 -6.58 10.40 -7.81
C ARG A 9 -6.30 9.28 -8.81
N LEU A 10 -7.17 9.08 -9.81
CA LEU A 10 -7.07 7.96 -10.75
C LEU A 10 -5.73 7.86 -11.47
N PRO A 11 -5.08 8.94 -11.95
CA PRO A 11 -3.79 8.82 -12.62
C PRO A 11 -2.74 8.13 -11.74
N LEU A 12 -2.65 8.52 -10.47
CA LEU A 12 -1.64 8.04 -9.53
C LEU A 12 -1.93 6.60 -9.08
N VAL A 13 -3.20 6.28 -8.84
CA VAL A 13 -3.64 4.90 -8.56
C VAL A 13 -3.37 3.98 -9.76
N THR A 14 -3.61 4.47 -10.98
CA THR A 14 -3.39 3.71 -12.22
C THR A 14 -1.90 3.44 -12.46
N ILE A 15 -1.04 4.45 -12.27
CA ILE A 15 0.42 4.29 -12.35
C ILE A 15 0.91 3.24 -11.36
N ARG A 16 0.43 3.30 -10.10
CA ARG A 16 0.77 2.29 -9.09
C ARG A 16 0.35 0.88 -9.51
N ALA A 17 -0.89 0.72 -9.98
CA ALA A 17 -1.40 -0.58 -10.43
C ALA A 17 -0.59 -1.13 -11.62
N LEU A 18 -0.24 -0.27 -12.57
CA LEU A 18 0.62 -0.61 -13.70
C LEU A 18 1.99 -1.09 -13.23
N ALA A 19 2.63 -0.38 -12.30
CA ALA A 19 3.94 -0.76 -11.75
C ALA A 19 3.90 -2.12 -11.04
N LEU A 20 2.86 -2.37 -10.22
CA LEU A 20 2.69 -3.65 -9.54
C LEU A 20 2.50 -4.81 -10.54
N GLY A 21 1.68 -4.59 -11.58
CA GLY A 21 1.47 -5.57 -12.65
C GLY A 21 2.73 -5.80 -13.48
N TYR A 22 3.47 -4.75 -13.83
CA TYR A 22 4.72 -4.84 -14.57
C TYR A 22 5.78 -5.63 -13.79
N ARG A 23 5.98 -5.32 -12.50
CA ARG A 23 6.91 -6.07 -11.65
C ARG A 23 6.54 -7.56 -11.61
N SER A 24 5.26 -7.90 -11.45
CA SER A 24 4.80 -9.29 -11.48
C SER A 24 5.04 -9.98 -12.83
N ALA A 25 4.91 -9.27 -13.94
CA ALA A 25 5.20 -9.81 -15.26
C ALA A 25 6.71 -10.10 -15.44
N VAL A 26 7.58 -9.24 -14.90
CA VAL A 26 9.04 -9.40 -14.97
C VAL A 26 9.54 -10.54 -14.07
N THR A 27 9.03 -10.66 -12.84
CA THR A 27 9.49 -11.72 -11.91
C THR A 27 8.85 -13.08 -12.17
N GLY A 28 7.75 -13.12 -12.92
CA GLY A 28 6.91 -14.31 -13.04
C GLY A 28 6.15 -14.63 -11.74
N PRO A 29 5.42 -15.77 -11.71
CA PRO A 29 4.70 -16.21 -10.53
C PRO A 29 5.67 -16.59 -9.40
N ILE A 30 5.44 -16.02 -8.22
CA ILE A 30 6.18 -16.36 -7.00
C ILE A 30 5.22 -17.07 -6.07
N SER A 31 5.46 -18.36 -5.81
CA SER A 31 4.54 -19.22 -5.03
C SER A 31 4.43 -18.79 -3.56
N SER A 32 5.50 -18.20 -3.01
CA SER A 32 5.57 -17.71 -1.63
C SER A 32 6.48 -16.49 -1.56
N PRO A 33 6.00 -15.30 -1.97
CA PRO A 33 6.80 -14.09 -1.94
C PRO A 33 7.18 -13.75 -0.49
N THR A 34 8.47 -13.47 -0.27
CA THR A 34 8.94 -12.96 1.02
C THR A 34 8.45 -11.53 1.23
N PHE A 35 8.49 -11.06 2.47
CA PHE A 35 8.22 -9.64 2.77
C PHE A 35 9.14 -8.69 1.98
N ALA A 36 10.41 -9.07 1.75
CA ALA A 36 11.33 -8.32 0.89
C ALA A 36 10.78 -8.10 -0.54
N GLU A 37 10.15 -9.12 -1.13
CA GLU A 37 9.53 -8.99 -2.46
C GLU A 37 8.35 -8.03 -2.42
N HIS A 38 7.54 -8.07 -1.35
CA HIS A 38 6.46 -7.10 -1.14
C HIS A 38 6.99 -5.67 -1.01
N LEU A 39 8.06 -5.45 -0.24
CA LEU A 39 8.74 -4.16 -0.14
C LEU A 39 9.23 -3.67 -1.52
N VAL A 40 9.82 -4.54 -2.33
CA VAL A 40 10.28 -4.17 -3.68
C VAL A 40 9.12 -3.79 -4.58
N ARG A 41 8.06 -4.60 -4.62
CA ARG A 41 6.88 -4.34 -5.47
C ARG A 41 6.23 -3.01 -5.12
N GLU A 42 5.98 -2.79 -3.84
CA GLU A 42 5.34 -1.56 -3.36
C GLU A 42 6.27 -0.35 -3.47
N GLY A 43 7.56 -0.53 -3.18
CA GLY A 43 8.56 0.52 -3.26
C GLY A 43 8.78 0.99 -4.69
N LEU A 44 8.94 0.08 -5.66
CA LEU A 44 9.04 0.44 -7.09
C LEU A 44 7.81 1.20 -7.57
N ALA A 45 6.61 0.72 -7.19
CA ALA A 45 5.37 1.38 -7.56
C ALA A 45 5.27 2.79 -6.94
N SER A 46 5.65 2.93 -5.67
CA SER A 46 5.69 4.22 -4.98
C SER A 46 6.70 5.18 -5.60
N THR A 47 7.91 4.71 -5.94
CA THR A 47 8.96 5.52 -6.55
C THR A 47 8.53 6.01 -7.92
N LEU A 48 7.92 5.15 -8.75
CA LEU A 48 7.40 5.57 -10.04
C LEU A 48 6.29 6.62 -9.90
N VAL A 49 5.38 6.45 -8.93
CA VAL A 49 4.34 7.45 -8.63
C VAL A 49 4.97 8.78 -8.23
N CYS A 50 5.99 8.77 -7.36
CA CYS A 50 6.69 9.99 -6.95
C CYS A 50 7.44 10.65 -8.11
N ASP A 51 8.11 9.89 -8.97
CA ASP A 51 8.85 10.41 -10.14
C ASP A 51 7.93 11.09 -11.16
N LEU A 52 6.70 10.57 -11.32
CA LEU A 52 5.72 11.10 -12.28
C LEU A 52 4.79 12.17 -11.69
N HIS A 53 4.79 12.36 -10.37
CA HIS A 53 3.93 13.33 -9.70
C HIS A 53 4.65 14.67 -9.46
N ALA A 54 4.27 15.70 -10.23
CA ALA A 54 4.64 17.07 -9.96
C ALA A 54 3.70 17.66 -8.89
N GLY A 55 4.07 17.57 -7.61
CA GLY A 55 3.26 18.17 -6.54
C GLY A 55 3.82 17.94 -5.13
N PRO A 56 3.40 18.77 -4.15
CA PRO A 56 3.80 18.60 -2.77
C PRO A 56 3.09 17.40 -2.11
N GLY A 57 3.69 16.87 -1.05
CA GLY A 57 3.09 15.85 -0.19
C GLY A 57 3.69 14.46 -0.35
N ALA A 58 2.93 13.44 0.06
CA ALA A 58 3.31 12.02 0.01
C ALA A 58 2.48 11.30 -1.06
N PRO A 59 2.79 11.46 -2.36
CA PRO A 59 1.98 10.89 -3.43
C PRO A 59 1.94 9.35 -3.39
N TRP A 60 2.94 8.71 -2.76
CA TRP A 60 2.92 7.28 -2.46
C TRP A 60 1.78 6.86 -1.52
N ALA A 61 1.30 7.76 -0.64
CA ALA A 61 0.24 7.47 0.33
C ALA A 61 -1.17 7.59 -0.25
N ILE A 62 -1.30 8.10 -1.49
CA ILE A 62 -2.59 8.37 -2.14
C ILE A 62 -3.56 7.19 -2.13
N PRO A 63 -3.16 5.92 -2.33
CA PRO A 63 -4.09 4.80 -2.23
C PRO A 63 -4.78 4.68 -0.86
N PHE A 64 -4.13 5.18 0.19
CA PHE A 64 -4.54 5.03 1.58
C PHE A 64 -5.12 6.33 2.15
N THR A 65 -4.88 7.49 1.52
CA THR A 65 -5.47 8.76 1.94
C THR A 65 -6.90 8.92 1.42
N ARG A 66 -7.84 9.22 2.30
CA ARG A 66 -9.24 9.46 1.91
C ARG A 66 -9.38 10.78 1.13
N PRO A 67 -10.20 10.82 0.06
CA PRO A 67 -10.49 12.07 -0.64
C PRO A 67 -11.32 13.00 0.26
N SER A 68 -11.28 14.31 0.00
CA SER A 68 -12.00 15.29 0.81
C SER A 68 -13.53 15.10 0.80
N ASP A 69 -14.08 14.51 -0.26
CA ASP A 69 -15.51 14.22 -0.43
C ASP A 69 -15.88 12.78 -0.06
N TRP A 70 -15.04 12.07 0.70
CA TRP A 70 -15.20 10.64 1.01
C TRP A 70 -16.57 10.31 1.60
N HIS A 71 -16.95 10.94 2.72
CA HIS A 71 -18.21 10.66 3.41
C HIS A 71 -19.43 10.96 2.53
N ASP A 72 -19.38 12.06 1.76
CA ASP A 72 -20.46 12.46 0.85
C ASP A 72 -20.61 11.44 -0.28
N THR A 73 -19.47 10.97 -0.82
CA THR A 73 -19.42 9.94 -1.86
C THR A 73 -19.99 8.61 -1.37
N LEU A 74 -19.62 8.16 -0.16
CA LEU A 74 -20.15 6.92 0.42
C LEU A 74 -21.66 7.01 0.66
N ARG A 75 -22.17 8.14 1.18
CA ARG A 75 -23.61 8.36 1.33
C ARG A 75 -24.34 8.34 0.00
N SER A 76 -23.78 8.97 -1.04
CA SER A 76 -24.35 8.96 -2.39
C SER A 76 -24.40 7.55 -2.99
N ILE A 77 -23.33 6.75 -2.82
CA ILE A 77 -23.32 5.36 -3.27
C ILE A 77 -24.42 4.55 -2.58
N ALA A 78 -24.54 4.67 -1.25
CA ALA A 78 -25.56 3.98 -0.47
C ALA A 78 -26.98 4.30 -0.98
N GLN A 79 -27.28 5.60 -1.13
CA GLN A 79 -28.58 6.09 -1.58
C GLN A 79 -28.93 5.55 -2.97
N VAL A 80 -28.02 5.64 -3.94
CA VAL A 80 -28.26 5.16 -5.32
C VAL A 80 -28.40 3.64 -5.36
N SER A 81 -27.74 2.93 -4.44
CA SER A 81 -27.80 1.48 -4.35
C SER A 81 -29.00 0.97 -3.54
N GLY A 82 -29.83 1.87 -2.98
CA GLY A 82 -31.01 1.51 -2.19
C GLY A 82 -30.70 1.04 -0.76
N PHE A 83 -29.54 1.42 -0.20
CA PHE A 83 -29.14 1.08 1.16
C PHE A 83 -29.10 2.34 2.05
N GLU A 84 -29.44 2.18 3.33
CA GLU A 84 -29.38 3.24 4.34
C GLU A 84 -27.96 3.77 4.55
N SER A 85 -26.97 2.88 4.46
CA SER A 85 -25.56 3.18 4.66
C SER A 85 -24.70 2.37 3.71
N TYR A 86 -23.56 2.94 3.32
CA TYR A 86 -22.55 2.24 2.53
C TYR A 86 -22.06 0.97 3.23
N ALA A 87 -22.03 0.99 4.57
CA ALA A 87 -21.63 -0.16 5.38
C ALA A 87 -22.48 -1.41 5.15
N ASN A 88 -23.73 -1.22 4.72
CA ASN A 88 -24.69 -2.30 4.47
C ASN A 88 -24.61 -2.84 3.03
N LEU A 89 -23.81 -2.20 2.16
CA LEU A 89 -23.68 -2.61 0.77
C LEU A 89 -23.02 -4.01 0.69
N PRO A 90 -23.60 -4.99 -0.02
CA PRO A 90 -22.96 -6.29 -0.20
C PRO A 90 -21.77 -6.17 -1.14
N VAL A 91 -20.60 -6.60 -0.69
CA VAL A 91 -19.36 -6.64 -1.47
C VAL A 91 -18.84 -8.06 -1.54
N ASN A 92 -18.23 -8.41 -2.68
CA ASN A 92 -17.53 -9.69 -2.83
C ASN A 92 -16.07 -9.50 -2.40
N VAL A 93 -15.68 -10.20 -1.35
CA VAL A 93 -14.30 -10.29 -0.87
C VAL A 93 -13.85 -11.73 -1.09
N TYR A 94 -13.05 -11.94 -2.14
CA TYR A 94 -12.49 -13.26 -2.50
C TYR A 94 -13.53 -14.39 -2.58
N GLY A 95 -14.67 -14.13 -3.22
CA GLY A 95 -15.74 -15.13 -3.38
C GLY A 95 -16.73 -15.18 -2.22
N VAL A 96 -16.46 -14.50 -1.10
CA VAL A 96 -17.39 -14.37 0.03
C VAL A 96 -18.16 -13.06 -0.11
N THR A 97 -19.48 -13.12 -0.03
CA THR A 97 -20.30 -11.90 0.02
C THR A 97 -20.49 -11.49 1.47
N ALA A 98 -20.06 -10.28 1.81
CA ALA A 98 -20.20 -9.69 3.14
C ALA A 98 -20.62 -8.22 3.03
N PRO A 99 -21.19 -7.61 4.08
CA PRO A 99 -21.38 -6.16 4.12
C PRO A 99 -20.03 -5.44 3.96
N ALA A 100 -20.03 -4.27 3.31
CA ALA A 100 -18.83 -3.47 3.14
C ALA A 100 -18.20 -3.05 4.49
N GLY A 101 -19.01 -2.99 5.54
CA GLY A 101 -18.59 -2.57 6.87
C GLY A 101 -18.43 -1.06 6.99
N ALA A 102 -18.25 -0.57 8.22
CA ALA A 102 -17.95 0.83 8.41
C ALA A 102 -16.49 1.13 8.02
N ASP A 103 -16.22 2.40 7.71
CA ASP A 103 -14.86 2.86 7.48
C ASP A 103 -14.12 2.89 8.82
N HIS A 104 -13.27 1.89 9.04
CA HIS A 104 -12.54 1.69 10.29
C HIS A 104 -11.05 1.99 10.18
N LEU A 105 -10.55 2.27 8.97
CA LEU A 105 -9.13 2.48 8.77
C LEU A 105 -8.77 3.94 9.10
N PRO A 106 -7.72 4.16 9.90
CA PRO A 106 -7.22 5.51 10.16
C PRO A 106 -6.57 6.07 8.89
N ASP A 107 -6.41 7.39 8.82
CA ASP A 107 -5.56 7.95 7.79
C ASP A 107 -4.10 7.50 8.00
N PRO A 108 -3.32 7.34 6.92
CA PRO A 108 -1.91 7.00 7.02
C PRO A 108 -1.19 7.98 7.95
N PRO A 109 -0.46 7.48 8.96
CA PRO A 109 0.15 8.33 9.95
C PRO A 109 1.35 9.06 9.35
N MET A 110 1.44 10.35 9.64
CA MET A 110 2.70 11.09 9.53
C MET A 110 3.57 10.71 10.73
N VAL A 111 4.29 9.59 10.62
CA VAL A 111 5.23 9.13 11.65
C VAL A 111 6.46 10.04 11.65
N ASN A 112 6.96 10.43 12.82
CA ASN A 112 8.20 11.20 12.92
C ASN A 112 9.42 10.36 12.47
N ALA A 113 10.54 11.02 12.16
CA ALA A 113 11.72 10.35 11.61
C ALA A 113 12.27 9.24 12.51
N GLU A 114 12.27 9.45 13.83
CA GLU A 114 12.77 8.47 14.81
C GLU A 114 11.92 7.19 14.81
N ARG A 115 10.60 7.33 14.94
CA ARG A 115 9.69 6.18 14.90
C ARG A 115 9.68 5.52 13.53
N MET A 116 9.91 6.27 12.46
CA MET A 116 10.07 5.71 11.12
C MET A 116 11.37 4.89 10.98
N ALA A 117 12.47 5.30 11.62
CA ALA A 117 13.68 4.49 11.66
C ALA A 117 13.47 3.15 12.40
N LEU A 118 12.73 3.16 13.52
CA LEU A 118 12.38 1.95 14.27
C LEU A 118 11.49 0.99 13.47
N ILE A 119 10.46 1.51 12.82
CA ILE A 119 9.57 0.69 11.97
C ILE A 119 10.35 0.12 10.77
N GLN A 120 11.20 0.91 10.14
CA GLN A 120 12.07 0.42 9.07
C GLN A 120 12.98 -0.70 9.57
N ALA A 121 13.62 -0.54 10.74
CA ALA A 121 14.46 -1.59 11.32
C ALA A 121 13.68 -2.90 11.54
N ARG A 122 12.46 -2.82 12.08
CA ARG A 122 11.58 -3.98 12.26
C ARG A 122 11.22 -4.66 10.93
N CYS A 123 10.85 -3.86 9.93
CA CYS A 123 10.54 -4.36 8.59
C CYS A 123 11.75 -5.07 7.96
N MET A 124 12.94 -4.49 8.11
CA MET A 124 14.16 -5.06 7.56
C MET A 124 14.59 -6.33 8.30
N GLU A 125 14.39 -6.43 9.62
CA GLU A 125 14.60 -7.66 10.39
C GLU A 125 13.71 -8.80 9.88
N ALA A 126 12.43 -8.50 9.59
CA ALA A 126 11.45 -9.49 9.13
C ALA A 126 11.44 -9.72 7.60
N ARG A 127 12.38 -9.14 6.83
CA ARG A 127 12.38 -9.19 5.35
C ARG A 127 12.28 -10.59 4.73
N GLY A 128 12.74 -11.62 5.45
CA GLY A 128 12.71 -13.01 5.01
C GLY A 128 11.39 -13.75 5.29
N THR A 129 10.46 -13.16 6.05
CA THR A 129 9.20 -13.84 6.39
C THR A 129 8.36 -14.12 5.14
N VAL A 130 7.69 -15.27 5.16
CA VAL A 130 6.72 -15.71 4.15
C VAL A 130 5.33 -15.90 4.77
N ASP A 131 5.16 -15.61 6.07
CA ASP A 131 3.86 -15.71 6.74
C ASP A 131 2.94 -14.58 6.23
N PRO A 132 1.80 -14.90 5.58
CA PRO A 132 0.90 -13.89 5.05
C PRO A 132 0.30 -12.97 6.13
N VAL A 133 0.09 -13.45 7.36
CA VAL A 133 -0.44 -12.62 8.46
C VAL A 133 0.61 -11.62 8.92
N GLU A 134 1.86 -12.08 9.09
CA GLU A 134 2.97 -11.20 9.44
C GLU A 134 3.26 -10.19 8.32
N ILE A 135 3.28 -10.62 7.06
CA ILE A 135 3.43 -9.73 5.89
C ILE A 135 2.32 -8.66 5.88
N ALA A 136 1.07 -9.06 6.13
CA ALA A 136 -0.03 -8.11 6.19
C ALA A 136 0.17 -7.09 7.32
N GLY A 137 0.63 -7.52 8.50
CA GLY A 137 0.91 -6.62 9.63
C GLY A 137 2.07 -5.66 9.34
N LEU A 138 3.13 -6.16 8.71
CA LEU A 138 4.30 -5.36 8.35
C LEU A 138 3.98 -4.31 7.28
N LEU A 139 3.11 -4.62 6.31
CA LEU A 139 2.68 -3.66 5.28
C LEU A 139 1.63 -2.68 5.80
N TYR A 140 0.51 -3.22 6.28
CA TYR A 140 -0.70 -2.47 6.53
C TYR A 140 -0.82 -1.96 7.97
N GLY A 141 -0.03 -2.46 8.92
CA GLY A 141 -0.12 -2.08 10.33
C GLY A 141 -1.22 -2.80 11.10
N ASP A 142 -1.45 -2.35 12.33
CA ASP A 142 -2.22 -3.07 13.34
C ASP A 142 -3.73 -3.05 13.11
N GLU A 143 -4.30 -1.95 12.61
CA GLU A 143 -5.76 -1.82 12.47
C GLU A 143 -6.39 -2.92 11.60
N PRO A 144 -5.90 -3.21 10.38
CA PRO A 144 -6.43 -4.32 9.59
C PRO A 144 -6.27 -5.68 10.26
N LEU A 145 -5.20 -5.90 11.02
CA LEU A 145 -4.98 -7.17 11.74
C LEU A 145 -6.01 -7.34 12.86
N ALA A 146 -6.20 -6.30 13.67
CA ALA A 146 -7.18 -6.29 14.75
C ALA A 146 -8.60 -6.51 14.22
N MET A 147 -8.97 -5.87 13.11
CA MET A 147 -10.28 -6.04 12.45
C MET A 147 -10.54 -7.49 12.01
N ASN A 148 -9.48 -8.25 11.70
CA ASN A 148 -9.58 -9.64 11.25
C ASN A 148 -9.24 -10.65 12.37
N GLY A 149 -9.12 -10.19 13.62
CA GLY A 149 -8.86 -11.07 14.77
C GLY A 149 -7.43 -11.62 14.84
N HIS A 150 -6.48 -10.99 14.16
CA HIS A 150 -5.07 -11.37 14.18
C HIS A 150 -4.27 -10.60 15.24
N PRO A 151 -3.17 -11.16 15.78
CA PRO A 151 -2.28 -10.46 16.70
C PRO A 151 -1.64 -9.22 16.06
N VAL A 152 -1.63 -8.10 16.80
CA VAL A 152 -1.03 -6.83 16.34
C VAL A 152 0.49 -6.82 16.51
N LEU A 153 1.19 -6.00 15.71
CA LEU A 153 2.66 -5.90 15.67
C LEU A 153 3.22 -4.61 16.28
N GLY A 154 2.35 -3.68 16.72
CA GLY A 154 2.75 -2.35 17.20
C GLY A 154 3.04 -1.37 16.06
N LEU A 155 2.59 -1.67 14.84
CA LEU A 155 2.88 -0.90 13.64
C LEU A 155 1.70 -0.01 13.25
N PRO A 156 1.93 1.31 13.05
CA PRO A 156 0.88 2.20 12.58
C PRO A 156 0.38 1.79 11.18
N PHE A 157 -0.89 2.11 10.89
CA PHE A 157 -1.51 1.83 9.60
C PHE A 157 -0.66 2.30 8.41
N ALA A 158 -0.56 1.48 7.37
CA ALA A 158 0.16 1.76 6.13
C ALA A 158 1.67 2.13 6.27
N SER A 159 2.27 1.96 7.45
CA SER A 159 3.68 2.34 7.69
C SER A 159 4.67 1.50 6.87
N GLY A 160 4.35 0.25 6.55
CA GLY A 160 5.18 -0.60 5.69
C GLY A 160 5.28 -0.10 4.25
N PHE A 161 4.26 0.58 3.72
CA PHE A 161 4.33 1.22 2.40
C PHE A 161 5.29 2.42 2.40
N ALA A 162 5.34 3.16 3.51
CA ALA A 162 6.33 4.23 3.69
C ALA A 162 7.76 3.65 3.74
N VAL A 163 7.95 2.54 4.46
CA VAL A 163 9.23 1.80 4.47
C VAL A 163 9.60 1.34 3.07
N ALA A 164 8.67 0.73 2.33
CA ALA A 164 8.89 0.26 0.97
C ALA A 164 9.43 1.38 0.07
N HIS A 165 8.79 2.56 0.11
CA HIS A 165 9.26 3.73 -0.63
C HIS A 165 10.68 4.16 -0.21
N SER A 166 10.91 4.29 1.10
CA SER A 166 12.20 4.71 1.65
C SER A 166 13.34 3.76 1.23
N VAL A 167 13.16 2.46 1.49
CA VAL A 167 14.17 1.43 1.25
C VAL A 167 14.45 1.27 -0.23
N VAL A 168 13.43 1.16 -1.08
CA VAL A 168 13.64 0.93 -2.52
C VAL A 168 14.21 2.17 -3.20
N SER A 169 13.73 3.38 -2.87
CA SER A 169 14.31 4.60 -3.44
C SER A 169 15.78 4.78 -3.02
N ALA A 170 16.14 4.39 -1.79
CA ALA A 170 17.54 4.37 -1.35
C ALA A 170 18.35 3.29 -2.07
N GLY A 171 17.76 2.11 -2.31
CA GLY A 171 18.35 1.03 -3.09
C GLY A 171 18.68 1.43 -4.51
N ILE A 172 17.73 2.06 -5.22
CA ILE A 172 17.92 2.58 -6.59
C ILE A 172 19.08 3.58 -6.63
N ARG A 173 19.09 4.54 -5.70
CA ARG A 173 20.20 5.52 -5.58
C ARG A 173 21.54 4.86 -5.29
N ARG A 174 21.57 3.84 -4.42
CA ARG A 174 22.79 3.10 -4.05
C ARG A 174 23.33 2.29 -5.22
N VAL A 175 22.46 1.64 -5.99
CA VAL A 175 22.84 0.87 -7.18
C VAL A 175 23.23 1.81 -8.33
N GLY A 176 22.69 3.02 -8.37
CA GLY A 176 22.96 4.00 -9.42
C GLY A 176 22.21 3.71 -10.72
N CYS A 177 21.03 3.10 -10.64
CA CYS A 177 20.18 2.78 -11.78
C CYS A 177 18.96 3.71 -11.88
N THR A 178 18.31 3.69 -13.04
CA THR A 178 17.01 4.33 -13.26
C THR A 178 15.87 3.48 -12.68
N ILE A 179 14.70 4.09 -12.46
CA ILE A 179 13.50 3.34 -12.05
C ILE A 179 13.11 2.26 -13.07
N ALA A 180 13.32 2.52 -14.36
CA ALA A 180 13.03 1.56 -15.44
C ALA A 180 13.91 0.31 -15.32
N GLU A 181 15.22 0.49 -15.10
CA GLU A 181 16.16 -0.61 -14.89
C GLU A 181 15.86 -1.35 -13.58
N ALA A 182 15.51 -0.63 -12.52
CA ALA A 182 15.23 -1.19 -11.20
C ALA A 182 14.11 -2.25 -11.20
N PHE A 183 13.11 -2.14 -12.10
CA PHE A 183 12.07 -3.17 -12.22
C PHE A 183 12.60 -4.55 -12.60
N HIS A 184 13.76 -4.61 -13.27
CA HIS A 184 14.40 -5.85 -13.70
C HIS A 184 15.44 -6.38 -12.73
N LEU A 185 15.78 -5.62 -11.69
CA LEU A 185 16.76 -6.05 -10.70
C LEU A 185 16.18 -7.09 -9.74
N PRO A 186 17.00 -8.04 -9.27
CA PRO A 186 16.58 -8.97 -8.24
C PRO A 186 16.38 -8.24 -6.90
N THR A 187 15.52 -8.79 -6.06
CA THR A 187 15.08 -8.14 -4.81
C THR A 187 16.23 -7.77 -3.88
N TYR A 188 17.24 -8.64 -3.74
CA TYR A 188 18.41 -8.39 -2.88
C TYR A 188 19.25 -7.18 -3.33
N GLU A 189 19.22 -6.81 -4.61
CA GLU A 189 19.95 -5.64 -5.10
C GLU A 189 19.32 -4.32 -4.66
N LEU A 190 17.99 -4.30 -4.45
CA LEU A 190 17.26 -3.10 -4.05
C LEU A 190 17.20 -2.97 -2.52
N VAL A 191 16.83 -4.03 -1.82
CA VAL A 191 16.60 -3.96 -0.35
C VAL A 191 17.77 -4.48 0.49
N GLY A 192 18.81 -5.03 -0.14
CA GLY A 192 19.95 -5.66 0.55
C GLY A 192 19.68 -7.11 0.97
N THR A 193 20.74 -7.79 1.39
CA THR A 193 20.68 -9.15 1.97
C THR A 193 20.25 -9.13 3.41
#